data_AF-A0A4Y9T992-F1
#
_entry.id   AF-A0A4Y9T992-F1
#
_cell.length_a   1.000
_cell.length_b   1.000
_cell.length_c   1.000
_cell.angle_alpha   90.00
_cell.angle_beta   90.00
_cell.angle_gamma   90.00
#
_symmetry.space_group_name_H-M   'P 1'
#
loop_
_entity.id
_entity.type
_entity.pdbx_description
1 polymer ?
#
loop_
_entity_poly.entity_id
_entity_poly.type
_entity_poly.pdbx_seq_one_letter_code
_entity_poly.pdbx_strand_id
1 'polypeptide(L)'
;DGILPFEWTRLYRTSAVEVDVGLGFGWSHSLAQRLSVSGDSVVWTDHENRTVSFPLPTEARPAITNSLAEAAIYLGASPDELVLAQASRFYHFRDGVLVSISDAYDNRLRISRDVLGRIARLDNGVGRSLCLRYELGRMVAVDYQVQRAKGYEPYEWITEQNVVSYAYDDAGRLVSA
;
A
#
# COMPACT_ATOMS: atom_id res chain seq x y z
N ASP A 1 -16.04 -3.66 17.46
CA ASP A 1 -15.15 -2.67 16.86
C ASP A 1 -13.88 -3.36 16.38
N GLY A 2 -13.71 -3.57 15.08
CA GLY A 2 -12.62 -4.43 14.59
C GLY A 2 -12.46 -4.41 13.07
N ILE A 3 -12.60 -3.24 12.45
CA ILE A 3 -12.30 -3.07 11.02
C ILE A 3 -11.12 -2.14 10.93
N LEU A 4 -10.03 -2.63 10.34
CA LEU A 4 -8.86 -1.83 10.02
C LEU A 4 -9.28 -0.67 9.09
N PRO A 5 -9.12 0.61 9.50
CA PRO A 5 -9.56 1.73 8.69
C PRO A 5 -8.76 1.84 7.39
N PHE A 6 -9.44 2.34 6.37
CA PHE A 6 -8.81 2.77 5.13
C PHE A 6 -8.18 4.15 5.33
N GLU A 7 -6.87 4.21 5.47
CA GLU A 7 -6.13 5.48 5.55
C GLU A 7 -5.57 5.84 4.17
N TRP A 8 -6.07 6.95 3.61
CA TRP A 8 -5.53 7.54 2.39
C TRP A 8 -4.88 8.89 2.70
N THR A 9 -3.57 8.96 2.49
CA THR A 9 -2.79 10.19 2.61
C THR A 9 -1.85 10.32 1.44
N ARG A 10 -1.44 11.54 1.13
CA ARG A 10 -0.39 11.86 0.16
C ARG A 10 0.63 12.80 0.77
N LEU A 11 1.86 12.73 0.31
CA LEU A 11 2.95 13.59 0.76
C LEU A 11 3.82 13.99 -0.42
N TYR A 12 4.21 15.27 -0.48
CA TYR A 12 5.24 15.74 -1.40
C TYR A 12 6.57 15.87 -0.65
N ARG A 13 7.66 15.39 -1.25
CA ARG A 13 9.03 15.67 -0.80
C ARG A 13 9.90 16.10 -1.98
N THR A 14 10.59 17.22 -1.82
CA THR A 14 11.60 17.69 -2.78
C THR A 14 12.73 16.68 -2.96
N SER A 15 13.11 15.96 -1.90
CA SER A 15 14.12 14.90 -1.95
C SER A 15 13.69 13.66 -2.74
N ALA A 16 12.41 13.57 -3.12
CA ALA A 16 11.86 12.46 -3.89
C ALA A 16 11.42 12.88 -5.30
N VAL A 17 11.88 14.05 -5.78
CA VAL A 17 11.44 14.62 -7.08
C VAL A 17 11.76 13.71 -8.28
N GLU A 18 12.66 12.75 -8.16
CA GLU A 18 12.98 11.76 -9.20
C GLU A 18 12.11 10.48 -9.11
N VAL A 19 11.27 10.37 -8.08
CA VAL A 19 10.45 9.19 -7.81
C VAL A 19 8.99 9.47 -8.18
N ASP A 20 8.44 8.63 -9.05
CA ASP A 20 7.02 8.59 -9.37
C ASP A 20 6.43 7.24 -8.92
N VAL A 21 5.41 7.30 -8.06
CA VAL A 21 4.63 6.13 -7.60
C VAL A 21 3.17 6.20 -8.05
N GLY A 22 2.90 6.94 -9.13
CA GLY A 22 1.59 7.04 -9.78
C GLY A 22 0.84 8.34 -9.51
N LEU A 23 1.33 9.20 -8.59
CA LEU A 23 0.80 10.54 -8.32
C LEU A 23 1.66 11.66 -8.95
N GLY A 24 2.63 11.30 -9.78
CA GLY A 24 3.62 12.20 -10.32
C GLY A 24 4.86 12.33 -9.43
N PHE A 25 5.90 12.89 -10.02
CA PHE A 25 7.22 13.05 -9.42
C PHE A 25 7.20 13.82 -8.09
N GLY A 26 7.87 13.26 -7.07
CA GLY A 26 7.95 13.86 -5.73
C GLY A 26 6.75 13.58 -4.83
N TRP A 27 5.64 13.09 -5.38
CA TRP A 27 4.46 12.69 -4.62
C TRP A 27 4.50 11.20 -4.25
N SER A 28 4.12 10.91 -3.02
CA SER A 28 3.90 9.56 -2.49
C SER A 28 2.54 9.45 -1.83
N HIS A 29 2.11 8.23 -1.47
CA HIS A 29 0.85 7.97 -0.79
C HIS A 29 0.95 6.80 0.22
N SER A 30 -0.05 6.66 1.09
CA SER A 30 -0.08 5.68 2.20
C SER A 30 0.15 4.21 1.78
N LEU A 31 -0.10 3.85 0.51
CA LEU A 31 0.10 2.50 -0.03
C LEU A 31 1.41 2.34 -0.82
N ALA A 32 2.22 3.39 -0.96
CA ALA A 32 3.47 3.38 -1.74
C ALA A 32 4.67 2.74 -1.00
N GLN A 33 4.38 1.82 -0.08
CA GLN A 33 5.36 1.04 0.67
C GLN A 33 6.06 0.07 -0.28
N ARG A 34 7.40 0.02 -0.24
CA ARG A 34 8.21 -0.82 -1.14
C ARG A 34 9.29 -1.54 -0.38
N LEU A 35 9.61 -2.75 -0.84
CA LEU A 35 10.65 -3.56 -0.27
C LEU A 35 11.54 -4.11 -1.39
N SER A 36 12.84 -3.99 -1.25
CA SER A 36 13.83 -4.54 -2.18
C SER A 36 14.76 -5.48 -1.43
N VAL A 37 14.92 -6.69 -1.93
CA VAL A 37 15.86 -7.68 -1.37
C VAL A 37 17.08 -7.77 -2.28
N SER A 38 18.28 -7.71 -1.70
CA SER A 38 19.54 -7.88 -2.43
C SER A 38 20.52 -8.63 -1.55
N GLY A 39 20.87 -9.85 -1.94
CA GLY A 39 21.73 -10.72 -1.14
C GLY A 39 21.13 -11.01 0.23
N ASP A 40 21.86 -10.66 1.28
CA ASP A 40 21.46 -10.82 2.69
C ASP A 40 20.83 -9.56 3.29
N SER A 41 20.41 -8.61 2.46
CA SER A 41 19.91 -7.31 2.88
C SER A 41 18.54 -7.00 2.30
N VAL A 42 17.72 -6.34 3.11
CA VAL A 42 16.39 -5.84 2.75
C VAL A 42 16.37 -4.33 2.93
N VAL A 43 15.93 -3.62 1.91
CA VAL A 43 15.74 -2.18 1.92
C VAL A 43 14.25 -1.90 1.85
N TRP A 44 13.70 -1.36 2.92
CA TRP A 44 12.32 -0.90 2.99
C TRP A 44 12.26 0.60 2.74
N THR A 45 11.33 1.03 1.88
CA THR A 45 11.01 2.44 1.65
C THR A 45 9.57 2.68 2.09
N ASP A 46 9.39 3.59 3.02
CA ASP A 46 8.08 3.91 3.59
C ASP A 46 7.22 4.81 2.68
N HIS A 47 5.97 5.04 3.07
CA HIS A 47 5.04 5.92 2.36
C HIS A 47 5.50 7.39 2.28
N GLU A 48 6.51 7.80 3.05
CA GLU A 48 7.13 9.13 2.98
C GLU A 48 8.45 9.14 2.20
N ASN A 49 8.78 8.05 1.49
CA ASN A 49 10.06 7.85 0.82
C ASN A 49 11.28 7.85 1.75
N ARG A 50 11.11 7.53 3.03
CA ARG A 50 12.23 7.27 3.95
C ARG A 50 12.68 5.81 3.78
N THR A 51 13.99 5.60 3.70
CA THR A 51 14.57 4.28 3.47
C THR A 51 15.24 3.76 4.74
N VAL A 52 14.96 2.50 5.08
CA VAL A 52 15.56 1.79 6.21
C VAL A 52 16.08 0.44 5.70
N SER A 53 17.31 0.11 6.06
CA SER A 53 17.92 -1.19 5.71
C SER A 53 17.88 -2.13 6.91
N PHE A 54 17.63 -3.41 6.61
CA PHE A 54 17.64 -4.51 7.56
C PHE A 54 18.47 -5.67 6.98
N PRO A 55 19.18 -6.44 7.82
CA PRO A 55 19.53 -7.81 7.46
C PRO A 55 18.27 -8.60 7.04
N LEU A 56 18.40 -9.47 6.04
CA LEU A 56 17.35 -10.38 5.63
C LEU A 56 17.04 -11.38 6.78
N PRO A 57 15.78 -11.45 7.24
CA PRO A 57 15.38 -12.45 8.22
C PRO A 57 15.63 -13.89 7.72
N THR A 58 15.94 -14.79 8.64
CA THR A 58 16.18 -16.21 8.37
C THR A 58 15.45 -17.06 9.39
N GLU A 59 15.32 -18.37 9.19
CA GLU A 59 14.72 -19.24 10.21
C GLU A 59 15.45 -19.18 11.56
N ALA A 60 16.79 -19.02 11.55
CA ALA A 60 17.59 -18.89 12.76
C ALA A 60 17.45 -17.51 13.43
N ARG A 61 17.04 -16.49 12.67
CA ARG A 61 16.81 -15.13 13.15
C ARG A 61 15.60 -14.52 12.42
N PRO A 62 14.38 -14.93 12.82
CA PRO A 62 13.17 -14.62 12.04
C PRO A 62 12.65 -13.21 12.26
N ALA A 63 13.23 -12.46 13.22
CA ALA A 63 12.82 -11.10 13.58
C ALA A 63 14.05 -10.19 13.68
N ILE A 64 14.00 -9.05 12.98
CA ILE A 64 15.04 -8.03 13.01
C ILE A 64 14.40 -6.69 13.39
N THR A 65 14.80 -6.13 14.53
CA THR A 65 14.28 -4.84 15.02
C THR A 65 15.28 -3.72 14.76
N ASN A 66 14.79 -2.56 14.32
CA ASN A 66 15.51 -1.30 14.23
C ASN A 66 14.79 -0.25 15.08
N SER A 67 15.27 -0.04 16.31
CA SER A 67 14.65 0.88 17.26
C SER A 67 14.72 2.35 16.84
N LEU A 68 15.74 2.75 16.07
CA LEU A 68 15.85 4.13 15.57
C LEU A 68 14.78 4.45 14.52
N ALA A 69 14.40 3.45 13.73
CA ALA A 69 13.34 3.55 12.74
C ALA A 69 11.95 3.20 13.29
N GLU A 70 11.86 2.80 14.57
CA GLU A 70 10.64 2.26 15.20
C GLU A 70 9.97 1.17 14.34
N ALA A 71 10.79 0.32 13.73
CA ALA A 71 10.36 -0.65 12.75
C ALA A 71 11.03 -2.01 12.96
N ALA A 72 10.38 -3.06 12.51
CA ALA A 72 10.93 -4.41 12.52
C ALA A 72 10.48 -5.19 11.28
N ILE A 73 11.29 -6.16 10.86
CA ILE A 73 10.98 -7.05 9.74
C ILE A 73 11.06 -8.50 10.19
N TYR A 74 10.14 -9.32 9.68
CA TYR A 74 9.95 -10.70 10.08
C TYR A 74 9.72 -11.61 8.88
N LEU A 75 10.02 -12.90 9.03
CA LEU A 75 9.45 -13.93 8.16
C LEU A 75 7.94 -14.03 8.41
N GLY A 76 7.16 -14.07 7.33
CA GLY A 76 5.72 -14.24 7.37
C GLY A 76 5.29 -15.70 7.56
N ALA A 77 3.98 -15.94 7.45
CA ALA A 77 3.42 -17.28 7.58
C ALA A 77 3.67 -18.13 6.32
N SER A 78 3.87 -17.48 5.17
CA SER A 78 4.26 -18.13 3.92
C SER A 78 5.78 -17.99 3.70
N PRO A 79 6.47 -18.99 3.10
CA PRO A 79 7.93 -18.93 2.90
C PRO A 79 8.43 -17.74 2.07
N ASP A 80 7.57 -17.21 1.19
CA ASP A 80 7.82 -16.06 0.32
C ASP A 80 7.37 -14.72 0.93
N GLU A 81 6.85 -14.73 2.16
CA GLU A 81 6.29 -13.55 2.80
C GLU A 81 7.31 -12.89 3.74
N LEU A 82 7.49 -11.59 3.56
CA LEU A 82 8.16 -10.72 4.52
C LEU A 82 7.14 -9.77 5.13
N VAL A 83 7.14 -9.65 6.45
CA VAL A 83 6.24 -8.76 7.18
C VAL A 83 7.06 -7.64 7.79
N LEU A 84 6.67 -6.40 7.53
CA LEU A 84 7.26 -5.23 8.16
C LEU A 84 6.28 -4.62 9.16
N ALA A 85 6.67 -4.50 10.41
CA ALA A 85 5.90 -3.77 11.42
C ALA A 85 6.44 -2.35 11.56
N GLN A 86 5.53 -1.38 11.54
CA GLN A 86 5.80 0.00 11.94
C GLN A 86 4.54 0.57 12.61
N ALA A 87 4.71 1.23 13.76
CA ALA A 87 3.60 1.69 14.60
C ALA A 87 2.60 0.54 14.85
N SER A 88 1.30 0.77 14.57
CA SER A 88 0.24 -0.24 14.77
C SER A 88 -0.15 -0.98 13.48
N ARG A 89 0.75 -1.02 12.48
CA ARG A 89 0.50 -1.64 11.17
C ARG A 89 1.55 -2.70 10.86
N PHE A 90 1.10 -3.77 10.22
CA PHE A 90 1.92 -4.80 9.62
C PHE A 90 1.72 -4.75 8.10
N TYR A 91 2.81 -4.56 7.36
CA TYR A 91 2.83 -4.52 5.91
C TYR A 91 3.38 -5.84 5.41
N HIS A 92 2.56 -6.57 4.65
CA HIS A 92 2.90 -7.89 4.15
C HIS A 92 3.38 -7.78 2.70
N PHE A 93 4.58 -8.28 2.44
CA PHE A 93 5.21 -8.27 1.13
C PHE A 93 5.44 -9.68 0.63
N ARG A 94 5.28 -9.88 -0.67
CA ARG A 94 5.73 -11.07 -1.41
C ARG A 94 6.51 -10.60 -2.62
N ASP A 95 7.70 -11.17 -2.82
CA ASP A 95 8.64 -10.75 -3.88
C ASP A 95 8.87 -9.22 -3.91
N GLY A 96 8.94 -8.57 -2.74
CA GLY A 96 9.11 -7.12 -2.60
C GLY A 96 7.85 -6.27 -2.83
N VAL A 97 6.73 -6.90 -3.21
CA VAL A 97 5.46 -6.23 -3.53
C VAL A 97 4.52 -6.28 -2.33
N LEU A 98 3.97 -5.12 -1.94
CA LEU A 98 2.94 -5.05 -0.89
C LEU A 98 1.66 -5.78 -1.34
N VAL A 99 1.22 -6.77 -0.56
CA VAL A 99 0.05 -7.62 -0.82
C VAL A 99 -1.07 -7.46 0.22
N SER A 100 -0.74 -7.04 1.44
CA SER A 100 -1.77 -6.71 2.44
C SER A 100 -1.23 -5.85 3.57
N ILE A 101 -2.14 -5.23 4.32
CA ILE A 101 -1.86 -4.50 5.56
C ILE A 101 -2.74 -5.10 6.64
N SER A 102 -2.19 -5.37 7.83
CA SER A 102 -2.97 -5.81 8.98
C SER A 102 -2.65 -5.02 10.25
N ASP A 103 -3.46 -5.22 11.28
CA ASP A 103 -3.20 -4.77 12.64
C ASP A 103 -2.84 -5.96 13.56
N ALA A 104 -2.64 -5.68 14.85
CA ALA A 104 -2.28 -6.68 15.85
C ALA A 104 -3.37 -7.75 16.09
N TYR A 105 -4.59 -7.53 15.58
CA TYR A 105 -5.72 -8.46 15.68
C TYR A 105 -5.95 -9.23 14.37
N ASP A 106 -5.03 -9.12 13.40
CA ASP A 106 -5.14 -9.68 12.04
C ASP A 106 -6.36 -9.18 11.25
N ASN A 107 -6.91 -8.02 11.60
CA ASN A 107 -7.84 -7.34 10.70
C ASN A 107 -7.05 -6.91 9.46
N ARG A 108 -7.42 -7.42 8.29
CA ARG A 108 -6.57 -7.33 7.09
C ARG A 108 -7.22 -6.59 5.95
N LEU A 109 -6.47 -5.66 5.37
CA LEU A 109 -6.74 -5.05 4.08
C LEU A 109 -5.90 -5.75 3.01
N ARG A 110 -6.55 -6.40 2.04
CA ARG A 110 -5.91 -7.14 0.95
C ARG A 110 -5.80 -6.26 -0.28
N ILE A 111 -4.64 -6.32 -0.93
CA ILE A 111 -4.37 -5.55 -2.14
C ILE A 111 -4.57 -6.43 -3.36
N SER A 112 -5.38 -5.96 -4.30
CA SER A 112 -5.40 -6.50 -5.66
C SER A 112 -4.82 -5.49 -6.64
N ARG A 113 -4.21 -6.02 -7.70
CA ARG A 113 -3.53 -5.23 -8.73
C ARG A 113 -4.18 -5.42 -10.09
N ASP A 114 -4.09 -4.41 -10.93
CA ASP A 114 -4.48 -4.52 -12.33
C ASP A 114 -3.43 -5.28 -13.15
N VAL A 115 -3.72 -5.48 -14.44
CA VAL A 115 -2.83 -6.19 -15.37
C VAL A 115 -1.47 -5.50 -15.58
N LEU A 116 -1.34 -4.22 -15.21
CA LEU A 116 -0.09 -3.46 -15.27
C LEU A 116 0.66 -3.49 -13.93
N GLY A 117 0.15 -4.24 -12.94
CA GLY A 117 0.76 -4.37 -11.62
C GLY A 117 0.49 -3.18 -10.69
N ARG A 118 -0.40 -2.24 -11.04
CA ARG A 118 -0.76 -1.10 -10.17
C ARG A 118 -1.81 -1.53 -9.17
N ILE A 119 -1.81 -0.93 -7.97
CA ILE A 119 -2.85 -1.23 -6.97
C ILE A 119 -4.20 -0.81 -7.53
N ALA A 120 -5.10 -1.76 -7.71
CA ALA A 120 -6.46 -1.52 -8.19
C ALA A 120 -7.45 -1.41 -7.02
N ARG A 121 -7.26 -2.24 -5.97
CA ARG A 121 -8.16 -2.27 -4.82
C ARG A 121 -7.43 -2.58 -3.52
N LEU A 122 -7.93 -2.00 -2.44
CA LEU A 122 -7.63 -2.35 -1.05
C LEU A 122 -8.94 -2.81 -0.39
N ASP A 123 -9.10 -4.10 -0.12
CA ASP A 123 -10.35 -4.73 0.33
C ASP A 123 -10.23 -5.27 1.75
N ASN A 124 -11.22 -5.01 2.60
CA ASN A 124 -11.24 -5.53 3.97
C ASN A 124 -11.86 -6.94 4.11
N GLY A 125 -12.32 -7.53 3.00
CA GLY A 125 -12.92 -8.87 2.97
C GLY A 125 -14.34 -8.97 3.52
N VAL A 126 -14.92 -7.86 3.98
CA VAL A 126 -16.29 -7.77 4.50
C VAL A 126 -17.11 -6.74 3.72
N GLY A 127 -16.85 -6.65 2.42
CA GLY A 127 -17.65 -5.88 1.47
C GLY A 127 -17.39 -4.37 1.47
N ARG A 128 -16.22 -3.91 1.93
CA ARG A 128 -15.79 -2.51 1.82
C ARG A 128 -14.39 -2.44 1.23
N SER A 129 -14.11 -1.44 0.42
CA SER A 129 -12.79 -1.27 -0.19
C SER A 129 -12.49 0.15 -0.61
N LEU A 130 -11.20 0.47 -0.80
CA LEU A 130 -10.78 1.54 -1.69
C LEU A 130 -10.54 0.99 -3.09
N CYS A 131 -11.04 1.68 -4.10
CA CYS A 131 -10.77 1.44 -5.52
C CYS A 131 -9.90 2.59 -6.04
N LEU A 132 -8.75 2.27 -6.64
CA LEU A 132 -7.83 3.24 -7.21
C LEU A 132 -8.03 3.27 -8.72
N ARG A 133 -8.36 4.45 -9.26
CA ARG A 133 -8.58 4.65 -10.69
C ARG A 133 -7.39 5.33 -11.32
N TYR A 134 -7.09 4.93 -12.56
CA TYR A 134 -5.96 5.45 -13.30
C TYR A 134 -6.33 5.81 -14.73
N GLU A 135 -5.71 6.87 -15.24
CA GLU A 135 -5.76 7.28 -16.64
C GLU A 135 -4.33 7.58 -17.10
N LEU A 136 -3.96 7.14 -18.31
CA LEU A 136 -2.62 7.36 -18.89
C LEU A 136 -1.47 7.02 -17.92
N GLY A 137 -1.62 5.93 -17.15
CA GLY A 137 -0.61 5.49 -16.18
C GLY A 137 -0.69 6.14 -14.80
N ARG A 138 -1.47 7.21 -14.64
CA ARG A 138 -1.51 8.05 -13.42
C ARG A 138 -2.77 7.82 -12.62
N MET A 139 -2.65 7.88 -11.30
CA MET A 139 -3.80 7.76 -10.41
C MET A 139 -4.65 9.03 -10.49
N VAL A 140 -5.90 8.91 -10.90
CA VAL A 140 -6.84 10.03 -11.06
C VAL A 140 -7.87 10.11 -9.95
N ALA A 141 -8.07 9.03 -9.19
CA ALA A 141 -8.97 9.05 -8.05
C ALA A 141 -8.79 7.86 -7.12
N VAL A 142 -9.28 8.04 -5.91
CA VAL A 142 -9.55 6.95 -4.97
C VAL A 142 -11.01 7.02 -4.56
N ASP A 143 -11.72 5.91 -4.70
CA ASP A 143 -13.14 5.78 -4.39
C ASP A 143 -13.33 4.78 -3.25
N TYR A 144 -14.12 5.14 -2.25
CA TYR A 144 -14.60 4.20 -1.25
C TYR A 144 -15.83 3.46 -1.82
N GLN A 145 -15.74 2.14 -1.87
CA GLN A 145 -16.76 1.27 -2.44
C GLN A 145 -17.28 0.26 -1.43
N VAL A 146 -18.55 -0.09 -1.59
CA VAL A 146 -19.22 -1.14 -0.81
C VAL A 146 -19.84 -2.17 -1.73
N GLN A 147 -19.83 -3.44 -1.30
CA GLN A 147 -20.55 -4.49 -2.00
C GLN A 147 -22.05 -4.38 -1.71
N ARG A 148 -22.85 -4.38 -2.78
CA ARG A 148 -24.32 -4.43 -2.70
C ARG A 148 -24.83 -5.45 -3.70
N ALA A 149 -25.88 -6.17 -3.32
CA ALA A 149 -26.64 -7.02 -4.24
C ALA A 149 -28.01 -6.38 -4.48
N LYS A 150 -28.53 -6.50 -5.71
CA LYS A 150 -29.91 -6.16 -6.03
C LYS A 150 -30.73 -7.45 -6.10
N GLY A 151 -31.53 -7.71 -5.07
CA GLY A 151 -32.31 -8.94 -4.99
C GLY A 151 -31.41 -10.18 -4.94
N TYR A 152 -31.53 -11.06 -5.94
CA TYR A 152 -30.77 -12.31 -6.05
C TYR A 152 -29.56 -12.22 -7.01
N GLU A 153 -29.20 -11.02 -7.46
CA GLU A 153 -28.02 -10.80 -8.31
C GLU A 153 -26.71 -10.92 -7.52
N PRO A 154 -25.57 -11.18 -8.19
CA PRO A 154 -24.26 -11.14 -7.55
C PRO A 154 -23.97 -9.81 -6.86
N TYR A 155 -23.12 -9.83 -5.84
CA TYR A 155 -22.63 -8.61 -5.23
C TYR A 155 -21.77 -7.82 -6.22
N GLU A 156 -22.10 -6.54 -6.38
CA GLU A 156 -21.34 -5.60 -7.17
C GLU A 156 -20.72 -4.52 -6.27
N TRP A 157 -19.55 -4.03 -6.69
CA TRP A 157 -18.91 -2.89 -6.03
C TRP A 157 -19.57 -1.59 -6.49
N ILE A 158 -20.14 -0.86 -5.55
CA ILE A 158 -20.74 0.45 -5.79
C ILE A 158 -19.91 1.51 -5.08
N THR A 159 -19.55 2.57 -5.80
CA THR A 159 -18.91 3.75 -5.21
C THR A 159 -19.91 4.46 -4.31
N GLU A 160 -19.58 4.54 -3.03
CA GLU A 160 -20.36 5.25 -2.01
C GLU A 160 -19.81 6.67 -1.80
N GLN A 161 -18.49 6.85 -1.93
CA GLN A 161 -17.83 8.14 -1.78
C GLN A 161 -16.59 8.24 -2.68
N ASN A 162 -16.40 9.39 -3.34
CA ASN A 162 -15.10 9.76 -3.89
C ASN A 162 -14.23 10.29 -2.74
N VAL A 163 -13.13 9.60 -2.41
CA VAL A 163 -12.22 9.98 -1.33
C VAL A 163 -11.36 11.16 -1.78
N VAL A 164 -10.88 11.11 -3.02
CA VAL A 164 -10.07 12.16 -3.65
C VAL A 164 -10.09 11.97 -5.17
N SER A 165 -9.91 13.07 -5.89
CA SER A 165 -9.68 13.09 -7.34
C SER A 165 -8.39 13.85 -7.62
N TYR A 166 -7.73 13.58 -8.74
CA TYR A 166 -6.46 14.22 -9.10
C TYR A 166 -6.52 14.71 -10.54
N ALA A 167 -5.97 15.91 -10.76
CA ALA A 167 -5.78 16.46 -12.10
C ALA A 167 -4.30 16.75 -12.35
N TYR A 168 -3.87 16.55 -13.59
CA TYR A 168 -2.50 16.73 -14.04
C TYR A 168 -2.45 17.72 -15.20
N ASP A 169 -1.37 18.48 -15.30
CA ASP A 169 -1.07 19.25 -16.51
C ASP A 169 -0.48 18.36 -17.62
N ASP A 170 -0.26 18.93 -18.81
CA ASP A 170 0.30 18.22 -19.96
C ASP A 170 1.72 17.69 -19.73
N ALA A 171 2.46 18.28 -18.78
CA ALA A 171 3.77 17.80 -18.34
C ALA A 171 3.66 16.67 -17.31
N GLY A 172 2.44 16.30 -16.91
CA GLY A 172 2.19 15.26 -15.93
C GLY A 172 2.49 15.67 -14.49
N ARG A 173 2.47 16.96 -14.19
CA ARG A 173 2.60 17.45 -12.81
C ARG A 173 1.22 17.49 -12.19
N LEU A 174 1.12 17.06 -10.94
CA LEU A 174 -0.13 17.11 -10.19
C LEU A 174 -0.50 18.57 -9.90
N VAL A 175 -1.66 19.03 -10.38
CA VAL A 175 -2.11 20.43 -10.25
C VAL A 175 -3.32 20.61 -9.33
N SER A 176 -4.07 19.55 -9.05
CA SER A 176 -5.25 19.61 -8.16
C SER A 176 -5.48 18.28 -7.44
N ALA A 177 -6.03 18.37 -6.22
CA ALA A 177 -6.66 17.25 -5.53
C ALA A 177 -7.82 17.68 -4.63
#